data_AF-I1P624-F1
#
_entry.id   AF-I1P624-F1
#
_cell.length_a   1.000
_cell.length_b   1.000
_cell.length_c   1.000
_cell.angle_alpha   90.00
_cell.angle_beta   90.00
_cell.angle_gamma   90.00
#
_symmetry.space_group_name_H-M   'P 1'
#
loop_
_entity.id
_entity.type
_entity.pdbx_description
1 polymer ?
#
loop_
_entity_poly.entity_id
_entity_poly.type
_entity_poly.pdbx_seq_one_letter_code
_entity_poly.pdbx_strand_id
1 'polypeptide(L)'
;VVFDLPPGVYQYRFLVDGVWRCDETKPCVRDEYGLISNEVLVDNTHPVVQPETSIRVVSMDEGTILTTMPPDQLSQNSGVQIAIFRHRVSEILLHNTIYDVVPVSSKIAVLDARLPVKQAFKIMHDE
;
A
#
# COMPACT_ATOMS: atom_id res chain seq x y z
N VAL A 1 -9.82 -3.40 -15.33
CA VAL A 1 -8.98 -2.22 -15.64
C VAL A 1 -7.54 -2.68 -15.65
N VAL A 2 -6.77 -2.33 -16.67
CA VAL A 2 -5.33 -2.62 -16.74
C VAL A 2 -4.59 -1.34 -16.42
N PHE A 3 -3.55 -1.42 -15.59
CA PHE A 3 -2.70 -0.29 -15.22
C PHE A 3 -1.29 -0.55 -15.72
N ASP A 4 -0.72 0.43 -16.43
CA ASP A 4 0.69 0.42 -16.80
C ASP A 4 1.51 0.84 -15.58
N LEU A 5 2.44 -0.02 -15.18
CA LEU A 5 3.34 0.24 -14.06
C LEU A 5 4.71 0.69 -14.60
N PRO A 6 5.36 1.69 -13.96
CA PRO A 6 6.74 1.98 -14.27
C PRO A 6 7.65 0.80 -13.85
N PRO A 7 8.87 0.73 -14.35
CA PRO A 7 9.80 -0.33 -13.98
C PRO A 7 10.09 -0.35 -12.47
N GLY A 8 10.13 -1.55 -11.90
CA GLY A 8 10.32 -1.76 -10.47
C GLY A 8 9.85 -3.14 -10.00
N VAL A 9 10.14 -3.45 -8.74
CA VAL A 9 9.63 -4.64 -8.06
C VAL A 9 8.35 -4.26 -7.32
N TYR A 10 7.28 -5.00 -7.58
CA TYR A 10 5.97 -4.76 -6.99
C TYR A 10 5.49 -5.99 -6.24
N GLN A 11 4.96 -5.78 -5.05
CA GLN A 11 4.32 -6.82 -4.26
C GLN A 11 2.81 -6.58 -4.20
N TYR A 12 2.03 -7.64 -4.39
CA TYR A 12 0.57 -7.57 -4.42
C TYR A 12 -0.06 -8.84 -3.84
N ARG A 13 -1.36 -8.75 -3.53
CA ARG A 13 -2.20 -9.87 -3.06
C ARG A 13 -3.59 -9.75 -3.64
N PHE A 14 -4.27 -10.88 -3.72
CA PHE A 14 -5.67 -10.92 -4.13
C PHE A 14 -6.56 -10.94 -2.89
N LEU A 15 -7.61 -10.11 -2.91
CA LEU A 15 -8.67 -10.17 -1.91
C LEU A 15 -9.80 -11.05 -2.46
N VAL A 16 -9.86 -12.30 -2.02
CA VAL A 16 -10.87 -13.28 -2.46
C VAL A 16 -11.75 -13.62 -1.27
N ASP A 17 -13.05 -13.36 -1.40
CA ASP A 17 -14.05 -13.58 -0.33
C ASP A 17 -13.67 -12.92 1.01
N GLY A 18 -13.08 -11.72 0.95
CA GLY A 18 -12.64 -10.99 2.14
C GLY A 18 -11.33 -11.48 2.77
N VAL A 19 -10.67 -12.48 2.16
CA VAL A 19 -9.39 -13.01 2.65
C VAL A 19 -8.27 -12.65 1.69
N TRP A 20 -7.17 -12.10 2.22
CA TRP A 20 -5.96 -11.82 1.45
C TRP A 20 -5.21 -13.13 1.13
N ARG A 21 -4.93 -13.36 -0.16
CA ARG A 21 -4.27 -14.57 -0.67
C ARG A 21 -3.14 -14.25 -1.63
N CYS A 22 -2.10 -15.08 -1.60
CA CYS A 22 -1.09 -15.17 -2.66
C CYS A 22 -1.59 -16.16 -3.72
N ASP A 23 -1.36 -15.85 -5.00
CA ASP A 23 -1.47 -16.84 -6.06
C ASP A 23 -0.24 -17.75 -6.02
N GLU A 24 -0.45 -19.00 -5.63
CA GLU A 24 0.63 -20.01 -5.47
C GLU A 24 1.32 -20.37 -6.79
N THR A 25 0.73 -20.01 -7.93
CA THR A 25 1.30 -20.26 -9.26
C THR A 25 2.34 -19.21 -9.68
N LYS A 26 2.47 -18.12 -8.91
CA LYS A 26 3.37 -17.01 -9.18
C LYS A 26 4.42 -16.86 -8.06
N PRO A 27 5.52 -16.13 -8.30
CA PRO A 27 6.51 -15.87 -7.26
C PRO A 27 5.84 -15.24 -6.03
N CYS A 28 5.98 -15.89 -4.87
CA CYS A 28 5.54 -15.36 -3.59
C CYS A 28 6.78 -15.07 -2.73
N VAL A 29 6.78 -13.93 -2.06
CA VAL A 29 7.79 -13.53 -1.08
C VAL A 29 7.14 -13.45 0.29
N ARG A 30 7.87 -13.93 1.30
CA ARG A 30 7.49 -13.78 2.70
C ARG A 30 8.35 -12.70 3.33
N ASP A 31 7.73 -11.70 3.91
CA ASP A 31 8.44 -10.65 4.64
C ASP A 31 8.83 -11.09 6.05
N GLU A 32 9.57 -10.23 6.75
CA GLU A 32 10.03 -10.43 8.12
C GLU A 32 8.89 -10.57 9.14
N TYR A 33 7.67 -10.12 8.79
CA TYR A 33 6.47 -10.22 9.61
C TYR A 33 5.64 -11.47 9.30
N GLY A 34 6.16 -12.35 8.42
CA GLY A 34 5.52 -13.60 8.03
C GLY A 34 4.43 -13.46 6.96
N LEU A 35 4.29 -12.27 6.38
CA LEU A 35 3.24 -11.93 5.44
C LEU A 35 3.65 -12.36 4.02
N ILE A 36 2.75 -13.06 3.33
CA ILE A 36 3.04 -13.67 2.02
C ILE A 36 2.36 -12.85 0.92
N SER A 37 3.14 -12.34 -0.02
CA SER A 37 2.67 -11.55 -1.17
C SER A 37 3.21 -12.11 -2.47
N ASN A 38 2.49 -11.94 -3.58
CA ASN A 38 3.07 -12.15 -4.90
C ASN A 38 4.07 -11.04 -5.19
N GLU A 39 5.16 -11.35 -5.89
CA GLU A 39 6.15 -10.37 -6.34
C GLU A 39 6.25 -10.41 -7.87
N VAL A 40 6.29 -9.24 -8.49
CA VAL A 40 6.50 -9.08 -9.93
C VAL A 40 7.57 -8.02 -10.19
N LEU A 41 8.55 -8.38 -11.01
CA LEU A 41 9.51 -7.44 -11.56
C LEU A 41 8.94 -6.90 -12.87
N VAL A 42 8.67 -5.60 -12.92
CA VAL A 42 8.34 -4.87 -14.14
C VAL A 42 9.63 -4.26 -14.65
N ASP A 43 10.07 -4.67 -15.82
CA ASP A 43 11.25 -4.14 -16.49
C ASP A 43 10.85 -3.39 -17.76
N ASN A 44 11.71 -2.49 -18.23
CA ASN A 44 11.49 -1.61 -19.38
C ASN A 44 11.54 -2.38 -20.72
N THR A 45 11.76 -3.69 -20.66
CA THR A 45 12.15 -4.50 -21.80
C THR A 45 10.89 -5.04 -22.47
N HIS A 46 10.60 -4.53 -23.67
CA HIS A 46 9.66 -5.13 -24.62
C HIS A 46 9.86 -6.66 -24.71
N PRO A 47 8.81 -7.47 -24.99
CA PRO A 47 8.83 -8.90 -24.73
C PRO A 47 9.83 -9.59 -25.66
N VAL A 48 11.01 -9.90 -25.13
CA VAL A 48 11.90 -10.91 -25.70
C VAL A 48 11.66 -12.17 -24.89
N VAL A 49 10.90 -13.07 -25.50
CA VAL A 49 10.82 -14.49 -25.18
C VAL A 49 12.21 -15.01 -24.78
N GLN A 50 12.32 -15.76 -23.68
CA GLN A 50 13.16 -16.97 -23.47
C GLN A 50 13.52 -17.23 -21.99
N PRO A 51 13.93 -18.47 -21.60
CA PRO A 51 13.10 -19.37 -20.80
C PRO A 51 13.76 -19.71 -19.44
N GLU A 52 13.06 -20.50 -18.63
CA GLU A 52 13.56 -21.33 -17.51
C GLU A 52 15.10 -21.45 -17.44
N THR A 53 15.76 -21.03 -16.36
CA THR A 53 17.00 -21.71 -15.91
C THR A 53 17.29 -21.49 -14.42
N SER A 54 17.07 -22.57 -13.67
CA SER A 54 17.94 -23.14 -12.63
C SER A 54 18.44 -22.26 -11.48
N ILE A 55 17.96 -22.64 -10.29
CA ILE A 55 18.71 -22.80 -9.03
C ILE A 55 20.24 -22.77 -9.24
N ARG A 56 20.93 -21.85 -8.54
CA ARG A 56 22.34 -21.99 -8.17
C ARG A 56 22.56 -21.58 -6.72
N VAL A 57 22.66 -22.60 -5.87
CA VAL A 57 23.45 -22.56 -4.64
C VAL A 57 24.91 -22.51 -5.05
N VAL A 58 25.68 -21.52 -4.60
CA VAL A 58 27.15 -21.59 -4.54
C VAL A 58 27.63 -21.03 -3.21
N SER A 59 28.44 -21.85 -2.56
CA SER A 59 29.08 -21.67 -1.26
C SER A 59 30.33 -20.76 -1.33
N MET A 60 30.73 -20.32 -0.15
CA MET A 60 31.80 -19.44 0.33
C MET A 60 33.20 -19.66 -0.26
N ASP A 61 33.95 -18.58 -0.55
CA ASP A 61 35.41 -18.51 -0.27
C ASP A 61 35.94 -17.05 -0.23
N GLU A 62 37.08 -16.89 0.47
CA GLU A 62 37.76 -15.75 1.09
C GLU A 62 37.97 -14.40 0.37
N GLY A 63 37.89 -13.33 1.18
CA GLY A 63 38.96 -12.34 1.31
C GLY A 63 38.90 -11.08 0.43
N THR A 64 38.48 -9.94 0.98
CA THR A 64 39.19 -8.63 0.97
C THR A 64 38.33 -7.55 1.66
N ILE A 65 38.99 -6.69 2.44
CA ILE A 65 38.46 -5.74 3.41
C ILE A 65 37.65 -4.60 2.77
N LEU A 66 36.44 -4.43 3.31
CA LEU A 66 35.59 -3.23 3.43
C LEU A 66 36.24 -1.89 3.01
N THR A 67 35.72 -1.27 1.95
CA THR A 67 35.42 0.17 1.92
C THR A 67 34.40 0.42 0.81
N THR A 68 33.12 0.28 1.14
CA THR A 68 32.06 0.88 0.34
C THR A 68 31.17 1.61 1.32
N MET A 69 31.08 2.92 1.13
CA MET A 69 30.23 3.81 1.90
C MET A 69 28.84 3.19 2.08
N PRO A 70 28.22 3.27 3.26
CA PRO A 70 26.86 2.81 3.43
C PRO A 70 25.98 3.64 2.48
N PRO A 71 25.17 3.01 1.60
CA PRO A 71 24.13 3.76 0.93
C PRO A 71 23.18 4.28 2.02
N ASP A 72 22.90 5.58 2.00
CA ASP A 72 22.01 6.25 2.93
C ASP A 72 20.73 5.43 3.17
N GLN A 73 20.64 4.78 4.34
CA GLN A 73 19.53 3.91 4.75
C GLN A 73 18.24 4.70 5.07
N LEU A 74 18.17 5.99 4.73
CA LEU A 74 17.08 6.87 5.15
C LEU A 74 15.85 6.84 4.22
N SER A 75 15.96 6.29 3.00
CA SER A 75 14.88 6.41 2.01
C SER A 75 14.02 5.14 1.83
N GLN A 76 14.58 3.94 1.99
CA GLN A 76 13.85 2.68 1.76
C GLN A 76 12.83 2.33 2.85
N ASN A 77 12.94 2.93 4.04
CA ASN A 77 12.02 2.66 5.15
C ASN A 77 10.70 3.42 5.02
N SER A 78 10.65 4.51 4.23
CA SER A 78 9.42 5.31 4.08
C SER A 78 8.27 4.52 3.47
N GLY A 79 8.54 3.69 2.46
CA GLY A 79 7.53 2.86 1.79
C GLY A 79 6.95 1.78 2.71
N VAL A 80 7.81 1.11 3.48
CA VAL A 80 7.42 0.09 4.46
C VAL A 80 6.56 0.71 5.58
N GLN A 81 6.98 1.87 6.10
CA GLN A 81 6.23 2.59 7.12
C GLN A 81 4.87 3.07 6.62
N ILE A 82 4.78 3.52 5.36
CA ILE A 82 3.50 3.89 4.72
C ILE A 82 2.59 2.66 4.58
N ALA A 83 3.13 1.50 4.19
CA ALA A 83 2.35 0.28 4.04
C ALA A 83 1.79 -0.21 5.38
N ILE A 84 2.62 -0.22 6.44
CA ILE A 84 2.20 -0.56 7.80
C ILE A 84 1.13 0.41 8.30
N PHE A 85 1.35 1.72 8.10
CA PHE A 85 0.37 2.74 8.48
C PHE A 85 -0.96 2.55 7.75
N ARG A 86 -0.94 2.30 6.44
CA ARG A 86 -2.15 2.03 5.63
C ARG A 86 -2.89 0.78 6.10
N HIS A 87 -2.17 -0.28 6.43
CA HIS A 87 -2.77 -1.51 6.94
C HIS A 87 -3.53 -1.24 8.25
N ARG A 88 -2.88 -0.55 9.19
CA ARG A 88 -3.47 -0.20 10.48
C ARG A 88 -4.67 0.73 10.35
N VAL A 89 -4.60 1.74 9.48
CA VAL A 89 -5.75 2.61 9.19
C VAL A 89 -6.89 1.82 8.57
N SER A 90 -6.61 0.91 7.64
CA SER A 90 -7.64 0.09 6.99
C SER A 90 -8.35 -0.83 7.99
N GLU A 91 -7.59 -1.45 8.89
CA GLU A 91 -8.15 -2.27 9.98
C GLU A 91 -9.09 -1.44 10.87
N ILE A 92 -8.67 -0.24 11.29
CA ILE A 92 -9.51 0.67 12.08
C ILE A 92 -10.79 1.02 11.30
N LEU A 93 -10.68 1.40 10.03
CA LEU A 93 -11.84 1.78 9.22
C LEU A 93 -12.81 0.61 8.95
N LEU A 94 -12.32 -0.64 8.91
CA LEU A 94 -13.16 -1.83 8.72
C LEU A 94 -13.89 -2.26 10.00
N HIS A 95 -13.28 -2.02 11.17
CA HIS A 95 -13.84 -2.42 12.46
C HIS A 95 -14.68 -1.34 13.14
N ASN A 96 -14.68 -0.11 12.62
CA ASN A 96 -15.48 1.00 13.16
C ASN A 96 -16.62 1.37 12.20
N THR A 97 -17.69 1.87 12.79
CA THR A 97 -18.86 2.42 12.10
C THR A 97 -18.80 3.94 12.09
N ILE A 98 -19.65 4.57 11.26
CA ILE A 98 -19.80 6.03 11.26
C ILE A 98 -20.28 6.59 12.60
N TYR A 99 -20.85 5.75 13.48
CA TYR A 99 -21.32 6.18 14.80
C TYR A 99 -20.17 6.38 15.79
N ASP A 100 -19.04 5.68 15.61
CA ASP A 100 -17.88 5.75 16.51
C ASP A 100 -17.15 7.09 16.44
N VAL A 101 -17.40 7.87 15.37
CA VAL A 101 -16.84 9.21 15.18
C VAL A 101 -17.81 10.34 15.55
N VAL A 102 -19.08 10.03 15.85
CA VAL A 102 -20.06 11.05 16.23
C VAL A 102 -19.76 11.54 17.66
N PRO A 103 -19.56 12.85 17.89
CA PRO A 103 -19.37 13.36 19.24
C PRO A 103 -20.56 13.07 20.14
N VAL A 104 -20.32 12.93 21.45
CA VAL A 104 -21.39 12.71 22.46
C VAL A 104 -22.48 13.80 22.40
N SER A 105 -22.11 15.02 22.01
CA SER A 105 -23.04 16.12 21.75
C SER A 105 -22.54 16.96 20.58
N SER A 106 -23.45 17.28 19.65
CA SER A 106 -23.16 18.10 18.47
C SER A 106 -24.37 18.97 18.12
N LYS A 107 -24.12 20.14 17.51
CA LYS A 107 -25.16 20.99 16.92
C LYS A 107 -25.23 20.71 15.42
N ILE A 108 -26.44 20.59 14.87
CA ILE A 108 -26.68 20.37 13.45
C ILE A 108 -27.55 21.51 12.92
N ALA A 109 -27.11 22.17 11.85
CA ALA A 109 -27.89 23.16 11.12
C ALA A 109 -28.56 22.52 9.90
N VAL A 110 -29.86 22.74 9.73
CA VAL A 110 -30.64 22.24 8.58
C VAL A 110 -31.24 23.45 7.86
N LEU A 111 -30.98 23.56 6.56
CA LEU A 111 -31.43 24.68 5.72
C LEU A 111 -32.48 24.21 4.71
N ASP A 112 -33.53 25.01 4.48
CA ASP A 112 -34.55 24.72 3.46
C ASP A 112 -33.92 24.80 2.05
N ALA A 113 -34.26 23.84 1.17
CA ALA A 113 -33.76 23.79 -0.20
C ALA A 113 -34.14 25.03 -1.05
N ARG A 114 -35.17 25.78 -0.65
CA ARG A 114 -35.63 27.01 -1.28
C ARG A 114 -34.93 28.26 -0.74
N LEU A 115 -34.09 28.14 0.28
CA LEU A 115 -33.35 29.25 0.87
C LEU A 115 -32.37 29.84 -0.17
N PRO A 116 -32.35 31.16 -0.39
CA PRO A 116 -31.39 31.77 -1.30
C PRO A 116 -29.95 31.47 -0.86
N VAL A 117 -29.11 31.06 -1.81
CA VAL A 117 -27.71 30.64 -1.55
C VAL A 117 -26.94 31.69 -0.75
N LYS A 118 -27.07 32.98 -1.09
CA LYS A 118 -26.42 34.07 -0.35
C LYS A 118 -26.79 34.11 1.14
N GLN A 119 -28.05 33.80 1.46
CA GLN A 119 -28.53 33.76 2.83
C GLN A 119 -28.06 32.48 3.54
N ALA A 120 -28.04 31.34 2.85
CA ALA A 120 -27.47 30.09 3.37
C ALA A 120 -25.99 30.28 3.78
N PHE A 121 -25.18 30.90 2.91
CA PHE A 121 -23.79 31.21 3.22
C PHE A 121 -23.63 32.16 4.40
N LYS A 122 -24.50 33.18 4.50
CA LYS A 122 -24.47 34.08 5.65
C LYS A 122 -24.78 33.33 6.95
N ILE A 123 -25.79 32.47 6.96
CA ILE A 123 -26.15 31.66 8.13
C ILE A 123 -24.99 30.73 8.52
N MET A 124 -24.35 30.04 7.57
CA MET A 124 -23.21 29.14 7.86
C MET A 124 -21.93 29.89 8.31
N HIS A 125 -21.76 31.15 7.91
CA HIS A 125 -20.61 31.96 8.33
C HIS A 125 -20.81 32.57 9.73
N ASP A 126 -22.04 32.96 10.04
CA ASP A 126 -22.38 33.65 11.28
C ASP A 126 -22.68 32.68 12.46
N GLU A 127 -22.72 31.36 12.19
CA GLU A 127 -22.86 30.28 13.17
C GLU A 127 -21.50 29.80 13.72
#